data_AF-A0A7X7KJG7-F1
#
_entry.id   AF-A0A7X7KJG7-F1
#
_cell.length_a   1.000
_cell.length_b   1.000
_cell.length_c   1.000
_cell.angle_alpha   90.00
_cell.angle_beta   90.00
_cell.angle_gamma   90.00
#
_symmetry.space_group_name_H-M   'P 1'
#
loop_
_entity.id
_entity.type
_entity.pdbx_description
1 polymer ?
#
loop_
_entity_poly.entity_id
_entity_poly.type
_entity_poly.pdbx_seq_one_letter_code
_entity_poly.pdbx_strand_id
1 'polypeptide(L)' 'MKMARMLLGAAVILAAALMAGGCTSAGPFVTNISSDGKGNLIVEKNTVHMNAFMGTVSSGDHPMTQTIQVVPEER' A
#
# COMPACT_ATOMS: atom_id res chain seq x y z
N MET A 1 38.53 8.35 -23.14
CA MET A 1 38.54 8.05 -21.69
C MET A 1 37.57 8.90 -20.85
N LYS A 2 37.40 10.21 -21.11
CA LYS A 2 36.43 11.07 -20.39
C LYS A 2 34.96 10.62 -20.55
N MET A 3 34.55 10.27 -21.78
CA MET A 3 33.18 9.82 -22.07
C MET A 3 32.81 8.51 -21.36
N ALA A 4 33.72 7.53 -21.32
CA ALA A 4 33.51 6.27 -20.60
C ALA A 4 33.35 6.47 -19.08
N ARG A 5 34.12 7.40 -18.48
CA ARG A 5 33.97 7.77 -17.06
C ARG A 5 32.65 8.48 -16.77
N MET A 6 32.18 9.31 -17.71
CA MET A 6 30.91 10.03 -17.58
C MET A 6 29.72 9.08 -17.70
N LEU A 7 29.76 8.13 -18.63
CA LEU A 7 28.75 7.08 -18.77
C LEU A 7 28.70 6.15 -17.56
N LEU A 8 29.86 5.76 -17.01
CA LEU A 8 29.92 4.94 -15.80
C LEU A 8 29.34 5.68 -14.59
N GLY A 9 29.64 6.98 -14.44
CA GLY A 9 29.05 7.81 -13.39
C GLY A 9 27.52 7.92 -13.50
N ALA A 10 27.01 8.15 -14.72
CA ALA A 10 25.56 8.21 -14.96
C ALA A 10 24.86 6.87 -14.67
N ALA A 11 25.47 5.74 -15.04
CA ALA A 11 24.93 4.40 -14.76
C ALA A 11 24.83 4.10 -13.26
N VAL A 12 25.82 4.51 -12.47
CA VAL A 12 25.82 4.34 -11.01
C VAL A 12 24.71 5.19 -10.35
N ILE A 13 24.53 6.42 -10.81
CA ILE A 13 23.47 7.31 -10.30
C ILE A 13 22.08 6.74 -10.63
N LEU A 14 21.89 6.24 -11.85
CA LEU A 14 20.62 5.63 -12.25
C LEU A 14 20.31 4.37 -11.45
N ALA A 15 21.30 3.51 -11.21
CA ALA A 15 21.13 2.32 -10.38
C ALA A 15 20.74 2.69 -8.94
N ALA A 16 21.39 3.70 -8.35
CA ALA A 16 21.06 4.18 -7.01
C ALA A 16 19.64 4.75 -6.93
N ALA A 17 19.19 5.50 -7.94
CA ALA A 17 17.83 6.05 -8.00
C ALA A 17 16.77 4.94 -8.09
N LEU A 18 17.04 3.88 -8.86
CA LEU A 18 16.13 2.73 -8.97
C LEU A 18 16.04 1.92 -7.67
N MET A 19 17.13 1.80 -6.92
CA MET A 19 17.14 1.13 -5.62
C MET A 19 16.39 1.94 -4.54
N ALA A 20 16.37 3.27 -4.64
CA ALA A 20 15.64 4.14 -3.73
C ALA A 20 14.10 4.11 -3.94
N GLY A 21 13.62 3.61 -5.08
CA GLY A 21 12.20 3.55 -5.44
C GLY A 21 11.41 2.35 -4.88
N GLY A 22 11.97 1.58 -3.95
CA GLY A 22 11.45 0.26 -3.53
C GLY A 22 10.21 0.24 -2.62
N CYS A 23 9.43 1.32 -2.54
CA CYS A 23 8.18 1.33 -1.77
C CYS A 23 7.00 1.03 -2.71
N THR A 24 6.64 -0.25 -2.84
CA THR A 24 5.44 -0.64 -3.61
C THR A 24 4.22 -0.67 -2.68
N SER A 25 3.11 -0.05 -3.08
CA SER A 25 1.84 -0.13 -2.36
C SER A 25 0.87 -1.06 -3.10
N ALA A 26 0.10 -1.83 -2.35
CA ALA A 26 -0.97 -2.67 -2.88
C ALA A 26 -2.27 -2.45 -2.09
N GLY A 27 -3.43 -2.58 -2.74
CA GLY A 27 -4.75 -2.41 -2.12
C GLY A 27 -5.53 -1.22 -2.71
N PRO A 28 -6.67 -0.84 -2.10
CA PRO A 28 -7.10 -1.15 -0.73
C PRO A 28 -7.81 -2.50 -0.56
N PHE A 29 -7.53 -3.21 0.52
CA PHE A 29 -8.15 -4.48 0.91
C PHE A 29 -8.99 -4.31 2.17
N VAL A 30 -10.00 -5.16 2.38
CA VAL A 30 -10.75 -5.17 3.64
C VAL A 30 -9.84 -5.65 4.77
N THR A 31 -9.61 -4.80 5.77
CA THR A 31 -8.79 -5.08 6.94
C THR A 31 -9.61 -5.40 8.18
N ASN A 32 -10.84 -4.87 8.25
CA ASN A 32 -11.74 -5.12 9.36
C ASN A 32 -13.21 -5.08 8.91
N ILE A 33 -14.04 -5.90 9.56
CA ILE A 33 -15.50 -5.84 9.47
C ILE A 33 -16.04 -5.89 10.89
N SER A 34 -16.78 -4.87 11.29
CA SER A 34 -17.42 -4.80 12.60
C SER A 34 -18.88 -4.39 12.48
N SER A 35 -19.66 -4.60 13.54
CA SER A 35 -21.05 -4.14 13.63
C SER A 35 -21.10 -2.77 14.30
N ASP A 36 -21.97 -1.88 13.83
CA ASP A 36 -22.24 -0.60 14.50
C ASP A 36 -23.28 -0.71 15.64
N GLY A 37 -23.82 -1.91 15.89
CA GLY A 37 -24.86 -2.17 16.88
C GLY A 37 -26.27 -1.73 16.48
N LYS A 38 -26.45 -1.18 15.28
CA LYS A 38 -27.73 -0.69 14.73
C LYS A 38 -28.18 -1.43 13.47
N GLY A 39 -27.55 -2.57 13.18
CA GLY A 39 -27.83 -3.37 11.98
C GLY A 39 -27.01 -2.98 10.75
N ASN A 40 -26.00 -2.11 10.90
CA ASN A 40 -25.05 -1.83 9.84
C ASN A 40 -23.70 -2.52 10.10
N LEU A 41 -22.96 -2.77 9.02
CA LEU A 41 -21.58 -3.19 9.06
C LEU A 41 -20.66 -2.00 8.79
N ILE A 42 -19.64 -1.86 9.61
CA ILE A 42 -18.51 -0.95 9.40
C ILE A 42 -17.41 -1.78 8.75
N VAL A 43 -17.08 -1.46 7.50
CA VAL A 43 -16.03 -2.12 6.73
C VAL A 43 -14.85 -1.16 6.61
N GLU A 44 -13.73 -1.54 7.22
CA GLU A 44 -12.47 -0.83 7.07
C GLU A 44 -11.66 -1.45 5.93
N LYS A 45 -11.07 -0.61 5.10
CA LYS A 45 -10.18 -0.99 4.01
C LYS A 45 -8.88 -0.22 4.13
N ASN A 46 -7.75 -0.87 3.92
CA ASN A 46 -6.46 -0.20 3.93
C ASN A 46 -5.52 -0.77 2.86
N THR A 47 -4.50 -0.01 2.50
CA THR A 47 -3.39 -0.48 1.68
C THR A 47 -2.35 -1.19 2.54
N VAL A 48 -1.45 -1.91 1.89
CA VAL A 48 -0.19 -2.37 2.48
C VAL A 48 0.96 -1.73 1.74
N HIS A 49 2.03 -1.39 2.47
CA HIS A 49 3.28 -0.91 1.93
C HIS A 49 4.34 -1.99 2.10
N MET A 50 4.97 -2.36 1.00
CA MET A 50 6.19 -3.14 1.03
C MET A 50 7.36 -2.16 1.01
N ASN A 51 8.17 -2.21 2.06
CA ASN A 51 9.50 -1.61 2.05
C ASN A 51 10.48 -2.66 1.53
N ALA A 52 10.79 -2.64 0.22
CA ALA A 52 11.65 -3.64 -0.39
C ALA A 52 13.09 -3.58 0.15
N PHE A 53 13.53 -2.44 0.69
CA PHE A 53 14.86 -2.31 1.30
C PHE A 53 14.94 -3.04 2.64
N MET A 54 13.90 -2.92 3.47
CA MET A 54 13.83 -3.57 4.78
C MET A 54 13.24 -4.99 4.73
N GLY A 55 12.63 -5.38 3.61
CA GLY A 55 11.90 -6.64 3.46
C GLY A 55 10.65 -6.72 4.36
N THR A 56 10.09 -5.58 4.74
CA THR A 56 8.96 -5.50 5.66
C THR A 56 7.68 -5.08 4.94
N VAL A 57 6.55 -5.62 5.41
CA VAL A 57 5.22 -5.21 4.99
C VAL A 57 4.53 -4.55 6.16
N SER A 58 3.97 -3.36 5.94
CA SER A 58 3.20 -2.61 6.93
C SER A 58 1.85 -2.18 6.36
N SER A 59 0.91 -1.84 7.24
CA SER A 59 -0.36 -1.23 6.84
C SER A 59 -0.14 0.19 6.34
N GLY A 60 -1.07 0.68 5.51
CA GLY A 60 -1.12 2.06 5.04
C GLY A 60 -1.54 3.06 6.10
N ASP A 61 -1.11 4.30 5.89
CA ASP A 61 -1.38 5.41 6.81
C ASP A 61 -2.80 5.98 6.67
N HIS A 62 -3.54 5.53 5.66
CA HIS A 62 -4.84 6.07 5.29
C HIS A 62 -5.91 4.97 5.16
N PRO A 63 -6.34 4.35 6.28
CA PRO A 63 -7.49 3.46 6.27
C PRO A 63 -8.76 4.22 5.86
N MET A 64 -9.60 3.56 5.08
CA MET A 64 -10.91 4.03 4.63
C MET A 64 -12.01 3.21 5.27
N THR A 65 -13.00 3.88 5.83
CA THR A 65 -14.15 3.24 6.47
C THR A 65 -15.41 3.46 5.65
N GLN A 66 -16.17 2.39 5.44
CA GLN A 66 -17.47 2.40 4.77
C GLN A 66 -18.51 1.75 5.66
N THR A 67 -19.67 2.40 5.83
CA THR A 67 -20.83 1.79 6.48
C THR A 67 -21.75 1.17 5.44
N ILE A 68 -22.15 -0.08 5.65
CA ILE A 68 -23.07 -0.81 4.78
C ILE A 68 -24.29 -1.21 5.61
N GLN A 69 -25.47 -0.79 5.17
CA GLN A 69 -26.72 -1.23 5.77
C GLN A 69 -26.99 -2.68 5.36
N VAL A 70 -27.15 -3.56 6.35
CA VAL A 70 -27.56 -4.94 6.09
C VAL A 70 -29.07 -4.96 6.04
N VAL A 71 -29.62 -5.21 4.85
CA VAL A 71 -31.06 -5.43 4.71
C VAL A 71 -31.36 -6.84 5.24
N PRO A 72 -32.24 -6.98 6.26
CA PRO A 72 -32.65 -8.30 6.74
C PRO A 72 -33.32 -9.08 5.60
N GLU A 73 -32.99 -10.37 5.49
CA GLU A 73 -33.72 -11.25 4.57
C GLU A 73 -35.10 -11.56 5.15
N GLU A 74 -36.17 -11.34 4.38
CA GLU A 74 -37.52 -11.77 4.77
C GLU A 74 -37.54 -13.30 4.77
N ARG A 75 -37.54 -13.90 5.96
CA ARG A 75 -37.69 -15.35 6.17
C ARG A 75 -38.96 -15.67 6.91
#